data_AF-A0A086ZLN3-F1
#
_entry.id   AF-A0A086ZLN3-F1
#
_cell.length_a   1.000
_cell.length_b   1.000
_cell.length_c   1.000
_cell.angle_alpha   90.00
_cell.angle_beta   90.00
_cell.angle_gamma   90.00
#
_symmetry.space_group_name_H-M   'P 1'
#
loop_
_entity.id
_entity.type
_entity.pdbx_description
1 polymer ?
#
loop_
_entity_poly.entity_id
_entity_poly.type
_entity_poly.pdbx_seq_one_letter_code
_entity_poly.pdbx_strand_id
1 'polypeptide(L)'
;MTSYQRREQLIEIGRSLFASKGFEAVSVEEIAASAKVSKPIVYEHFGGKEGLYAVVVDREMRALTDALIGSLNDADAHPRQIVERAALALLTYIEENPEGFQVLVRDSPSTDPTGSFSSLLGDVSSKVEQILVEWFKRLHLPAKSAPYYAQMLVGMTVFTGQYWADRPKLGKEQLAALIVNLAWHGLSRLEAKPELRYEGSKAKRAREAAEKAAQKAKRAESNKGKTADANGARDGSSHDSATESDAAGDIDNTDGTDTTAAGTNPSSTVTAASSAPTPEA
;
A
#
# COMPACT_ATOMS: atom_id res chain seq x y z
N MET A 1 25.30 -30.43 -22.70
CA MET A 1 24.40 -29.40 -22.12
C MET A 1 24.90 -28.06 -22.61
N THR A 2 24.03 -27.25 -23.23
CA THR A 2 24.41 -25.92 -23.69
C THR A 2 24.57 -24.97 -22.49
N SER A 3 25.28 -23.85 -22.69
CA SER A 3 25.39 -22.78 -21.67
C SER A 3 24.01 -22.29 -21.20
N TYR A 4 23.05 -22.19 -22.13
CA TYR A 4 21.66 -21.86 -21.83
C TYR A 4 20.96 -22.91 -20.94
N GLN A 5 21.06 -24.20 -21.30
CA GLN A 5 20.47 -25.28 -20.50
C GLN A 5 21.05 -25.31 -19.08
N ARG A 6 22.36 -25.02 -18.93
CA ARG A 6 23.02 -24.92 -17.64
C ARG A 6 22.49 -23.75 -16.82
N ARG A 7 22.33 -22.58 -17.44
CA ARG A 7 21.76 -21.40 -16.80
C ARG A 7 20.36 -21.68 -16.26
N GLU A 8 19.51 -22.32 -17.07
CA GLU A 8 18.15 -22.71 -16.64
C GLU A 8 18.17 -23.73 -15.49
N GLN A 9 19.05 -24.72 -15.55
CA GLN A 9 19.22 -25.69 -14.45
C GLN A 9 19.60 -25.00 -13.13
N LEU A 10 20.50 -24.01 -13.18
CA LEU A 10 20.92 -23.27 -11.99
C LEU A 10 19.78 -22.40 -11.43
N ILE A 11 18.94 -21.81 -12.28
CA ILE A 11 17.76 -21.05 -11.86
C ILE A 11 16.76 -21.96 -11.14
N GLU A 12 16.47 -23.12 -11.71
CA GLU A 12 15.55 -24.10 -11.12
C GLU A 12 16.03 -24.55 -9.72
N ILE A 13 17.30 -24.96 -9.63
CA ILE A 13 17.90 -25.43 -8.37
C ILE A 13 17.99 -24.29 -7.35
N GLY A 14 18.35 -23.10 -7.80
CA GLY A 14 18.37 -21.91 -6.97
C GLY A 14 17.00 -21.63 -6.36
N ARG A 15 15.94 -21.65 -7.20
CA ARG A 15 14.56 -21.46 -6.75
C ARG A 15 14.16 -22.43 -5.64
N SER A 16 14.37 -23.73 -5.83
CA SER A 16 14.01 -24.73 -4.80
C SER A 16 14.80 -24.55 -3.51
N LEU A 17 16.10 -24.21 -3.60
CA LEU A 17 16.93 -23.95 -2.41
C LEU A 17 16.47 -22.68 -1.66
N PHE A 18 16.18 -21.60 -2.37
CA PHE A 18 15.69 -20.35 -1.77
C PHE A 18 14.28 -20.51 -1.18
N ALA A 19 13.39 -21.24 -1.87
CA ALA A 19 12.04 -21.55 -1.38
C ALA A 19 12.10 -22.34 -0.07
N SER A 20 12.93 -23.39 -0.02
CA SER A 20 13.03 -24.25 1.18
C SER A 20 13.74 -23.57 2.35
N LYS A 21 14.94 -23.03 2.13
CA LYS A 21 15.83 -22.57 3.23
C LYS A 21 15.85 -21.06 3.45
N GLY A 22 15.48 -20.28 2.44
CA GLY A 22 15.56 -18.84 2.46
C GLY A 22 16.91 -18.33 1.97
N PHE A 23 16.95 -17.05 1.57
CA PHE A 23 18.12 -16.43 0.93
C PHE A 23 19.39 -16.48 1.79
N GLU A 24 19.27 -16.19 3.08
CA GLU A 24 20.43 -16.12 3.99
C GLU A 24 21.10 -17.48 4.21
N ALA A 25 20.30 -18.54 4.31
CA ALA A 25 20.77 -19.89 4.62
C ALA A 25 21.41 -20.61 3.42
N VAL A 26 21.18 -20.15 2.19
CA VAL A 26 21.72 -20.75 0.98
C VAL A 26 23.10 -20.18 0.66
N SER A 27 24.04 -21.07 0.31
CA SER A 27 25.41 -20.73 -0.11
C SER A 27 25.66 -21.07 -1.58
N VAL A 28 26.66 -20.41 -2.20
CA VAL A 28 27.06 -20.70 -3.58
C VAL A 28 27.64 -22.12 -3.70
N GLU A 29 28.31 -22.59 -2.65
CA GLU A 29 28.79 -23.97 -2.48
C GLU A 29 27.65 -24.97 -2.66
N GLU A 30 26.54 -24.75 -1.95
CA GLU A 30 25.39 -25.63 -1.96
C GLU A 30 24.67 -25.62 -3.31
N ILE A 31 24.52 -24.44 -3.93
CA ILE A 31 23.95 -24.31 -5.27
C ILE A 31 24.79 -25.09 -6.28
N ALA A 32 26.11 -24.90 -6.26
CA ALA A 32 27.04 -25.57 -7.19
C ALA A 32 27.02 -27.09 -6.99
N ALA A 33 27.04 -27.56 -5.74
CA ALA A 33 26.97 -28.98 -5.40
C ALA A 33 25.64 -29.61 -5.87
N SER A 34 24.51 -28.95 -5.61
CA SER A 34 23.18 -29.41 -6.02
C SER A 34 23.05 -29.47 -7.55
N ALA A 35 23.64 -28.51 -8.26
CA ALA A 35 23.67 -28.46 -9.71
C ALA A 35 24.73 -29.37 -10.36
N LYS A 36 25.60 -30.02 -9.56
CA LYS A 36 26.74 -30.83 -10.02
C LYS A 36 27.67 -30.03 -10.93
N VAL A 37 27.95 -28.79 -10.55
CA VAL A 37 28.88 -27.87 -11.23
C VAL A 37 29.93 -27.36 -10.24
N SER A 38 31.00 -26.75 -10.76
CA SER A 38 31.98 -26.06 -9.92
C SER A 38 31.49 -24.66 -9.54
N LYS A 39 31.94 -24.12 -8.39
CA LYS A 39 31.57 -22.76 -7.96
C LYS A 39 31.83 -21.67 -9.00
N PRO A 40 32.97 -21.68 -9.74
CA PRO A 40 33.22 -20.68 -10.77
C PRO A 40 32.11 -20.56 -11.82
N ILE A 41 31.40 -21.65 -12.13
CA ILE A 41 30.27 -21.64 -13.09
C ILE A 41 29.11 -20.80 -12.56
N VAL A 42 28.81 -20.86 -11.25
CA VAL A 42 27.74 -20.04 -10.66
C VAL A 42 28.11 -18.55 -10.70
N TYR A 43 29.36 -18.23 -10.38
CA TYR A 43 29.89 -16.86 -10.48
C TYR A 43 29.92 -16.35 -11.93
N GLU A 44 30.28 -17.19 -12.90
CA GLU A 44 30.30 -16.83 -14.32
C GLU A 44 28.90 -16.47 -14.84
N HIS A 45 27.87 -17.24 -14.46
CA HIS A 45 26.51 -17.03 -14.95
C HIS A 45 25.75 -15.91 -14.21
N PHE A 46 26.01 -15.73 -12.91
CA PHE A 46 25.16 -14.89 -12.06
C PHE A 46 25.92 -13.95 -11.12
N GLY A 47 27.26 -14.01 -11.08
CA GLY A 47 28.05 -13.18 -10.16
C GLY A 47 27.94 -13.57 -8.69
N GLY A 48 27.21 -14.63 -8.33
CA GLY A 48 27.02 -15.09 -6.96
C GLY A 48 25.60 -15.57 -6.67
N LYS A 49 25.26 -15.77 -5.39
CA LYS A 49 23.91 -16.18 -4.99
C LYS A 49 22.91 -15.02 -5.10
N GLU A 50 23.38 -13.79 -4.92
CA GLU A 50 22.62 -12.54 -4.99
C GLU A 50 22.06 -12.35 -6.40
N GLY A 51 22.90 -12.49 -7.42
CA GLY A 51 22.47 -12.37 -8.81
C GLY A 51 21.59 -13.53 -9.26
N LEU A 52 21.83 -14.75 -8.76
CA LEU A 52 20.93 -15.88 -9.02
C LEU A 52 19.56 -15.64 -8.39
N TYR A 53 19.53 -15.17 -7.14
CA TYR A 53 18.29 -14.83 -6.43
C TYR A 53 17.52 -13.73 -7.17
N ALA A 54 18.19 -12.66 -7.60
CA ALA A 54 17.57 -11.59 -8.37
C ALA A 54 16.94 -12.09 -9.68
N VAL A 55 17.61 -13.00 -10.40
CA VAL A 55 17.08 -13.61 -11.63
C VAL A 55 15.85 -14.49 -11.33
N VAL A 56 15.87 -15.26 -10.23
CA VAL A 56 14.71 -16.06 -9.81
C VAL A 56 13.53 -15.13 -9.47
N VAL A 57 13.74 -14.13 -8.61
CA VAL A 57 12.70 -13.18 -8.21
C VAL A 57 12.13 -12.45 -9.42
N ASP A 58 12.95 -11.92 -10.31
CA ASP A 58 12.50 -11.22 -11.52
C ASP A 58 11.63 -12.12 -12.42
N ARG A 59 12.02 -13.38 -12.62
CA ARG A 59 11.25 -14.35 -13.40
C ARG A 59 9.88 -14.63 -12.78
N GLU A 60 9.87 -14.92 -11.48
CA GLU A 60 8.64 -15.26 -10.75
C GLU A 60 7.72 -14.02 -10.65
N MET A 61 8.30 -12.83 -10.44
CA MET A 61 7.58 -11.57 -10.42
C MET A 61 6.91 -11.27 -11.75
N ARG A 62 7.61 -11.44 -12.87
CA ARG A 62 7.03 -11.25 -14.21
C ARG A 62 5.89 -12.21 -14.45
N ALA A 63 6.07 -13.50 -14.16
CA ALA A 63 5.03 -14.50 -14.34
C ALA A 63 3.75 -14.16 -13.55
N LEU A 64 3.90 -13.77 -12.28
CA LEU A 64 2.76 -13.37 -11.46
C LEU A 64 2.14 -12.04 -11.94
N THR A 65 2.95 -11.07 -12.30
CA THR A 65 2.49 -9.76 -12.81
C THR A 65 1.67 -9.94 -14.07
N ASP A 66 2.18 -10.71 -15.04
CA ASP A 66 1.50 -10.99 -16.30
C ASP A 66 0.16 -11.69 -16.07
N ALA A 67 0.11 -12.65 -15.15
CA ALA A 67 -1.12 -13.34 -14.78
C ALA A 67 -2.15 -12.39 -14.15
N LEU A 68 -1.74 -11.59 -13.15
CA LEU A 68 -2.64 -10.69 -12.42
C LEU A 68 -3.08 -9.51 -13.28
N ILE A 69 -2.16 -8.78 -13.88
CA ILE A 69 -2.50 -7.62 -14.72
C ILE A 69 -3.27 -8.06 -15.96
N GLY A 70 -2.90 -9.18 -16.58
CA GLY A 70 -3.65 -9.79 -17.68
C GLY A 70 -5.11 -10.10 -17.30
N SER A 71 -5.35 -10.60 -16.08
CA SER A 71 -6.71 -10.89 -15.58
C SER A 71 -7.58 -9.63 -15.36
N LEU A 72 -6.94 -8.48 -15.12
CA LEU A 72 -7.59 -7.19 -14.90
C LEU A 72 -7.80 -6.39 -16.20
N ASN A 73 -7.19 -6.82 -17.31
CA ASN A 73 -7.25 -6.14 -18.59
C ASN A 73 -8.52 -6.51 -19.37
N ASP A 74 -9.66 -6.06 -18.86
CA ASP A 74 -10.91 -5.92 -19.59
C ASP A 74 -11.79 -4.92 -18.84
N ALA A 75 -11.84 -3.68 -19.35
CA ALA A 75 -12.54 -2.58 -18.70
C ALA A 75 -14.07 -2.68 -18.86
N ASP A 76 -14.54 -3.49 -19.82
CA ASP A 76 -15.96 -3.67 -20.11
C ASP A 76 -16.54 -4.89 -19.38
N ALA A 77 -15.67 -5.79 -18.88
CA ALA A 77 -16.07 -6.91 -18.04
C ALA A 77 -16.84 -6.45 -16.79
N HIS A 78 -17.83 -7.25 -16.41
CA HIS A 78 -18.57 -7.02 -15.19
C HIS A 78 -17.64 -7.12 -13.96
N PRO A 79 -17.73 -6.23 -12.93
CA PRO A 79 -16.79 -6.20 -11.81
C PRO A 79 -16.61 -7.56 -11.10
N ARG A 80 -17.70 -8.32 -10.95
CA ARG A 80 -17.66 -9.69 -10.41
C ARG A 80 -16.72 -10.61 -11.20
N GLN A 81 -16.75 -10.53 -12.52
CA GLN A 81 -15.93 -11.35 -13.42
C GLN A 81 -14.45 -10.93 -13.35
N ILE A 82 -14.17 -9.64 -13.13
CA ILE A 82 -12.80 -9.16 -12.90
C ILE A 82 -12.23 -9.79 -11.62
N VAL A 83 -12.98 -9.76 -10.52
CA VAL A 83 -12.55 -10.37 -9.25
C VAL A 83 -12.37 -11.88 -9.38
N GLU A 84 -13.28 -12.56 -10.10
CA GLU A 84 -13.18 -14.01 -10.35
C GLU A 84 -11.93 -14.39 -11.14
N ARG A 85 -11.64 -13.68 -12.23
CA ARG A 85 -10.42 -13.92 -13.02
C ARG A 85 -9.16 -13.63 -12.23
N ALA A 86 -9.12 -12.54 -11.46
CA ALA A 86 -7.96 -12.18 -10.65
C ALA A 86 -7.69 -13.19 -9.52
N ALA A 87 -8.74 -13.65 -8.83
CA ALA A 87 -8.62 -14.67 -7.80
C ALA A 87 -8.13 -16.00 -8.39
N LEU A 88 -8.70 -16.45 -9.52
CA LEU A 88 -8.26 -17.67 -10.19
C LEU A 88 -6.84 -17.56 -10.74
N ALA A 89 -6.44 -16.40 -11.28
CA ALA A 89 -5.09 -16.18 -11.78
C ALA A 89 -4.05 -16.31 -10.65
N LEU A 90 -4.29 -15.67 -9.50
CA LEU A 90 -3.42 -15.80 -8.34
C LEU A 90 -3.33 -17.25 -7.87
N LEU A 91 -4.48 -17.89 -7.64
CA LEU A 91 -4.51 -19.25 -7.08
C LEU A 91 -3.92 -20.29 -8.04
N THR A 92 -4.11 -20.09 -9.35
CA THR A 92 -3.47 -20.95 -10.37
C THR A 92 -1.96 -20.77 -10.35
N TYR A 93 -1.45 -19.54 -10.27
CA TYR A 93 -0.02 -19.31 -10.14
C TYR A 93 0.55 -19.98 -8.87
N ILE A 94 -0.12 -19.84 -7.72
CA ILE A 94 0.29 -20.48 -6.47
C ILE A 94 0.33 -22.01 -6.60
N GLU A 95 -0.68 -22.60 -7.25
CA GLU A 95 -0.78 -24.06 -7.45
C GLU A 95 0.32 -24.59 -8.37
N GLU A 96 0.59 -23.90 -9.47
CA GLU A 96 1.55 -24.33 -10.49
C GLU A 96 3.00 -24.01 -10.10
N ASN A 97 3.23 -22.97 -9.29
CA ASN A 97 4.55 -22.46 -8.93
C ASN A 97 4.69 -22.22 -7.40
N PRO A 98 4.49 -23.23 -6.54
CA PRO A 98 4.49 -23.04 -5.09
C PRO A 98 5.85 -22.56 -4.56
N GLU A 99 6.96 -23.08 -5.09
CA GLU A 99 8.31 -22.65 -4.72
C GLU A 99 8.59 -21.21 -5.16
N GLY A 100 8.15 -20.84 -6.37
CA GLY A 100 8.27 -19.48 -6.89
C GLY A 100 7.51 -18.49 -6.03
N PHE A 101 6.25 -18.81 -5.69
CA PHE A 101 5.44 -18.01 -4.79
C PHE A 101 6.09 -17.88 -3.40
N GLN A 102 6.63 -18.97 -2.84
CA GLN A 102 7.33 -18.95 -1.55
C GLN A 102 8.57 -18.05 -1.55
N VAL A 103 9.30 -18.00 -2.67
CA VAL A 103 10.43 -17.05 -2.84
C VAL A 103 9.93 -15.61 -2.85
N LEU A 104 8.82 -15.32 -3.53
CA LEU A 104 8.28 -13.96 -3.63
C LEU A 104 7.75 -13.41 -2.29
N VAL A 105 7.07 -14.25 -1.49
CA VAL A 105 6.43 -13.80 -0.23
C VAL A 105 7.39 -13.76 0.96
N ARG A 106 8.59 -14.31 0.83
CA ARG A 106 9.62 -14.19 1.86
C ARG A 106 10.30 -12.82 1.76
N ASP A 107 10.19 -12.03 2.83
CA ASP A 107 10.93 -10.78 2.97
C ASP A 107 12.45 -11.07 2.94
N SER A 108 13.09 -10.83 1.79
CA SER A 108 14.55 -10.83 1.67
C SER A 108 15.06 -9.38 1.80
N PRO A 109 16.09 -9.11 2.62
CA PRO A 109 16.46 -7.74 2.99
C PRO A 109 17.00 -6.83 1.88
N SER A 110 17.18 -7.30 0.64
CA SER A 110 18.12 -6.62 -0.28
C SER A 110 17.83 -6.68 -1.78
N THR A 111 16.65 -7.11 -2.23
CA THR A 111 16.27 -6.91 -3.64
C THR A 111 15.51 -5.59 -3.79
N ASP A 112 15.97 -4.75 -4.71
CA ASP A 112 15.40 -3.45 -5.11
C ASP A 112 13.92 -3.26 -4.71
N PRO A 113 13.58 -2.24 -3.87
CA PRO A 113 12.21 -2.01 -3.41
C PRO A 113 11.19 -1.93 -4.56
N THR A 114 11.63 -1.45 -5.74
CA THR A 114 10.76 -1.28 -6.90
C THR A 114 10.33 -2.60 -7.56
N GLY A 115 11.08 -3.69 -7.36
CA GLY A 115 10.78 -5.03 -7.87
C GLY A 115 10.25 -6.01 -6.82
N SER A 116 9.79 -5.51 -5.67
CA SER A 116 9.32 -6.34 -4.56
C SER A 116 7.87 -6.81 -4.72
N PHE A 117 7.50 -7.89 -4.03
CA PHE A 117 6.12 -8.39 -3.99
C PHE A 117 5.14 -7.33 -3.49
N SER A 118 5.52 -6.55 -2.48
CA SER A 118 4.73 -5.44 -1.95
C SER A 118 4.47 -4.35 -3.01
N SER A 119 5.45 -4.04 -3.86
CA SER A 119 5.28 -3.10 -4.97
C SER A 119 4.30 -3.61 -6.02
N LEU A 120 4.39 -4.90 -6.39
CA LEU A 120 3.40 -5.54 -7.26
C LEU A 120 1.98 -5.46 -6.66
N LEU A 121 1.83 -5.74 -5.36
CA LEU A 121 0.52 -5.60 -4.70
C LEU A 121 0.01 -4.15 -4.73
N GLY A 122 0.92 -3.17 -4.64
CA GLY A 122 0.61 -1.75 -4.83
C GLY A 122 0.10 -1.43 -6.24
N ASP A 123 0.75 -1.97 -7.27
CA ASP A 123 0.36 -1.77 -8.67
C ASP A 123 -1.00 -2.42 -8.98
N VAL A 124 -1.20 -3.67 -8.51
CA VAL A 124 -2.47 -4.39 -8.61
C VAL A 124 -3.57 -3.63 -7.88
N SER A 125 -3.30 -3.14 -6.66
CA SER A 125 -4.26 -2.33 -5.89
C SER A 125 -4.62 -1.03 -6.61
N SER A 126 -3.65 -0.36 -7.22
CA SER A 126 -3.87 0.85 -8.00
C SER A 126 -4.75 0.59 -9.22
N LYS A 127 -4.55 -0.55 -9.90
CA LYS A 127 -5.41 -0.97 -11.02
C LYS A 127 -6.84 -1.27 -10.56
N VAL A 128 -7.00 -2.00 -9.44
CA VAL A 128 -8.30 -2.30 -8.84
C VAL A 128 -9.01 -1.01 -8.39
N GLU A 129 -8.28 -0.04 -7.83
CA GLU A 129 -8.81 1.27 -7.47
C GLU A 129 -9.42 1.98 -8.67
N GLN A 130 -8.71 2.04 -9.80
CA GLN A 130 -9.20 2.69 -11.02
C GLN A 130 -10.54 2.08 -11.49
N ILE A 131 -10.65 0.75 -11.42
CA ILE A 131 -11.88 0.01 -11.75
C ILE A 131 -13.00 0.38 -10.78
N LEU A 132 -12.72 0.39 -9.48
CA LEU A 132 -13.69 0.74 -8.44
C LEU A 132 -14.15 2.20 -8.53
N VAL A 133 -13.26 3.14 -8.82
CA VAL A 133 -13.60 4.56 -9.03
C VAL A 133 -14.62 4.70 -10.15
N GLU A 134 -14.39 4.02 -11.27
CA GLU A 134 -15.31 4.07 -12.41
C GLU A 134 -16.67 3.44 -12.07
N TRP A 135 -16.66 2.31 -11.35
CA TRP A 135 -17.88 1.67 -10.89
C TRP A 135 -18.66 2.51 -9.87
N PHE A 136 -17.97 3.17 -8.93
CA PHE A 136 -18.59 4.05 -7.93
C PHE A 136 -19.25 5.26 -8.56
N LYS A 137 -18.67 5.83 -9.63
CA LYS A 137 -19.34 6.90 -10.40
C LYS A 137 -20.68 6.43 -10.97
N ARG A 138 -20.73 5.22 -11.55
CA ARG A 138 -21.97 4.64 -12.11
C ARG A 138 -23.03 4.38 -11.04
N LEU A 139 -22.63 4.13 -9.80
CA LEU A 139 -23.53 3.90 -8.66
C LEU A 139 -23.76 5.12 -7.76
N HIS A 140 -23.24 6.30 -8.13
CA HIS A 140 -23.30 7.52 -7.31
C HIS A 140 -22.73 7.35 -5.89
N LEU A 141 -21.69 6.52 -5.74
CA LEU A 141 -20.94 6.31 -4.50
C LEU A 141 -19.69 7.23 -4.41
N PRO A 142 -19.19 7.53 -3.20
CA PRO A 142 -18.04 8.42 -3.03
C PRO A 142 -16.72 7.76 -3.44
N ALA A 143 -16.12 8.26 -4.53
CA ALA A 143 -14.82 7.78 -5.06
C ALA A 143 -13.66 7.85 -4.06
N LYS A 144 -13.72 8.76 -3.06
CA LYS A 144 -12.68 8.89 -2.01
C LYS A 144 -12.46 7.62 -1.19
N SER A 145 -13.43 6.71 -1.17
CA SER A 145 -13.35 5.44 -0.44
C SER A 145 -12.80 4.29 -1.28
N ALA A 146 -12.71 4.43 -2.61
CA ALA A 146 -12.27 3.38 -3.52
C ALA A 146 -10.85 2.83 -3.24
N PRO A 147 -9.84 3.65 -2.89
CA PRO A 147 -8.49 3.12 -2.58
C PRO A 147 -8.51 2.11 -1.42
N TYR A 148 -9.30 2.38 -0.38
CA TYR A 148 -9.40 1.50 0.79
C TYR A 148 -10.08 0.18 0.44
N TYR A 149 -11.16 0.21 -0.35
CA TYR A 149 -11.80 -1.02 -0.80
C TYR A 149 -10.92 -1.83 -1.75
N ALA A 150 -10.12 -1.18 -2.61
CA ALA A 150 -9.15 -1.86 -3.45
C ALA A 150 -8.12 -2.62 -2.59
N GLN A 151 -7.53 -1.95 -1.60
CA GLN A 151 -6.59 -2.54 -0.64
C GLN A 151 -7.22 -3.71 0.12
N MET A 152 -8.47 -3.59 0.58
CA MET A 152 -9.18 -4.67 1.26
C MET A 152 -9.37 -5.90 0.37
N LEU A 153 -9.75 -5.71 -0.90
CA LEU A 153 -9.96 -6.82 -1.84
C LEU A 153 -8.65 -7.53 -2.19
N VAL A 154 -7.61 -6.77 -2.51
CA VAL A 154 -6.29 -7.32 -2.82
C VAL A 154 -5.73 -8.03 -1.59
N GLY A 155 -5.74 -7.38 -0.42
CA GLY A 155 -5.27 -7.97 0.82
C GLY A 155 -6.00 -9.25 1.20
N MET A 156 -7.34 -9.26 1.13
CA MET A 156 -8.13 -10.47 1.39
C MET A 156 -7.76 -11.62 0.44
N THR A 157 -7.62 -11.32 -0.86
CA THR A 157 -7.31 -12.33 -1.87
C THR A 157 -5.91 -12.91 -1.68
N VAL A 158 -4.91 -12.05 -1.50
CA VAL A 158 -3.51 -12.45 -1.32
C VAL A 158 -3.29 -13.18 0.00
N PHE A 159 -3.79 -12.63 1.10
CA PHE A 159 -3.61 -13.24 2.42
C PHE A 159 -4.30 -14.61 2.52
N THR A 160 -5.50 -14.73 1.93
CA THR A 160 -6.19 -16.02 1.86
C THR A 160 -5.44 -17.01 0.94
N GLY A 161 -4.90 -16.54 -0.18
CA GLY A 161 -4.06 -17.34 -1.08
C GLY A 161 -2.79 -17.85 -0.39
N GLN A 162 -2.11 -17.01 0.38
CA GLN A 162 -0.95 -17.40 1.19
C GLN A 162 -1.32 -18.48 2.21
N TYR A 163 -2.41 -18.29 2.96
CA TYR A 163 -2.89 -19.30 3.91
C TYR A 163 -3.23 -20.64 3.23
N TRP A 164 -3.79 -20.59 2.02
CA TRP A 164 -4.11 -21.77 1.24
C TRP A 164 -2.88 -22.47 0.67
N ALA A 165 -1.84 -21.72 0.27
CA ALA A 165 -0.57 -22.26 -0.23
C ALA A 165 0.08 -23.22 0.78
N ASP A 166 0.01 -22.89 2.07
CA ASP A 166 0.52 -23.75 3.14
C ASP A 166 -0.38 -24.98 3.41
N ARG A 167 -1.66 -24.92 3.01
CA ARG A 167 -2.71 -25.89 3.38
C ARG A 167 -3.75 -26.08 2.27
N PRO A 168 -3.39 -26.63 1.10
CA PRO A 168 -4.29 -26.73 -0.04
C PRO A 168 -5.30 -27.88 0.12
N LYS A 169 -6.26 -27.71 1.04
CA LYS A 169 -7.34 -28.69 1.28
C LYS A 169 -8.54 -28.51 0.37
N LEU A 170 -8.76 -27.29 -0.11
CA LEU A 170 -9.83 -26.93 -1.04
C LEU A 170 -9.23 -26.81 -2.44
N GLY A 171 -10.00 -27.16 -3.48
CA GLY A 171 -9.63 -26.83 -4.85
C GLY A 171 -9.58 -25.32 -5.06
N LYS A 172 -8.68 -24.84 -5.94
CA LYS A 172 -8.52 -23.39 -6.20
C LYS A 172 -9.81 -22.73 -6.67
N GLU A 173 -10.64 -23.43 -7.45
CA GLU A 173 -11.93 -22.91 -7.94
C GLU A 173 -12.91 -22.72 -6.79
N GLN A 174 -12.91 -23.64 -5.82
CA GLN A 174 -13.76 -23.54 -4.64
C GLN A 174 -13.32 -22.37 -3.75
N LEU A 175 -12.02 -22.17 -3.57
CA LEU A 175 -11.50 -21.03 -2.82
C LEU A 175 -11.77 -19.71 -3.54
N ALA A 176 -11.56 -19.64 -4.85
CA ALA A 176 -11.92 -18.47 -5.67
C ALA A 176 -13.42 -18.14 -5.52
N ALA A 177 -14.29 -19.14 -5.57
CA ALA A 177 -15.72 -18.95 -5.36
C ALA A 177 -16.04 -18.35 -3.98
N LEU A 178 -15.37 -18.77 -2.91
CA LEU A 178 -15.54 -18.18 -1.57
C LEU A 178 -15.10 -16.71 -1.52
N ILE A 179 -13.93 -16.40 -2.10
CA ILE A 179 -13.38 -15.04 -2.18
C ILE A 179 -14.34 -14.14 -2.96
N VAL A 180 -14.76 -14.56 -4.16
CA VAL A 180 -15.68 -13.82 -5.03
C VAL A 180 -17.04 -13.64 -4.35
N ASN A 181 -17.56 -14.67 -3.69
CA ASN A 181 -18.84 -14.60 -3.00
C ASN A 181 -18.81 -13.55 -1.87
N LEU A 182 -17.77 -13.56 -1.04
CA LEU A 182 -17.61 -12.57 0.04
C LEU A 182 -17.42 -11.16 -0.52
N ALA A 183 -16.53 -10.99 -1.50
CA ALA A 183 -16.27 -9.70 -2.15
C ALA A 183 -17.53 -9.13 -2.79
N TRP A 184 -18.25 -9.94 -3.58
CA TRP A 184 -19.44 -9.51 -4.32
C TRP A 184 -20.58 -9.13 -3.38
N HIS A 185 -20.88 -9.96 -2.37
CA HIS A 185 -21.96 -9.66 -1.43
C HIS A 185 -21.63 -8.49 -0.50
N GLY A 186 -20.34 -8.24 -0.21
CA GLY A 186 -19.89 -7.03 0.49
C GLY A 186 -20.04 -5.77 -0.37
N LEU A 187 -19.49 -5.78 -1.59
CA LEU A 187 -19.48 -4.62 -2.48
C LEU A 187 -20.87 -4.23 -3.01
N SER A 188 -21.73 -5.21 -3.26
CA SER A 188 -23.09 -4.96 -3.79
C SER A 188 -24.03 -4.27 -2.81
N ARG A 189 -23.66 -4.18 -1.52
CA ARG A 189 -24.49 -3.57 -0.46
C ARG A 189 -23.78 -2.41 0.24
N LEU A 190 -22.86 -1.73 -0.46
CA LEU A 190 -22.16 -0.58 0.11
C LEU A 190 -23.10 0.59 0.36
N GLU A 191 -23.00 1.16 1.56
CA GLU A 191 -23.64 2.41 1.93
C GLU A 191 -22.75 3.59 1.51
N ALA A 192 -23.34 4.69 1.03
CA ALA A 192 -22.56 5.88 0.65
C ALA A 192 -21.83 6.52 1.85
N LYS A 193 -22.33 6.30 3.06
CA LYS A 193 -21.73 6.75 4.32
C LYS A 193 -21.86 5.62 5.36
N PRO A 194 -20.91 4.68 5.40
CA PRO A 194 -20.97 3.59 6.37
C PRO A 194 -20.81 4.13 7.80
N GLU A 195 -21.63 3.64 8.73
CA GLU A 195 -21.58 4.01 10.14
C GLU A 195 -21.37 2.78 11.03
N LEU A 196 -20.56 2.93 12.09
CA LEU A 196 -20.39 1.90 13.10
C LEU A 196 -21.64 1.82 13.98
N ARG A 197 -22.36 0.69 13.92
CA ARG A 197 -23.63 0.51 14.65
C ARG A 197 -23.45 0.08 16.11
N TYR A 198 -22.27 -0.44 16.46
CA TYR A 198 -21.95 -0.98 17.78
C TYR A 198 -20.68 -0.32 18.34
N GLU A 199 -20.65 1.00 18.39
CA GLU A 199 -19.54 1.72 19.03
C GLU A 199 -19.50 1.46 20.54
N GLY A 200 -18.30 1.15 21.06
CA GLY A 200 -18.06 1.05 22.50
C GLY A 200 -18.36 2.39 23.20
N SER A 201 -18.75 2.33 24.48
CA SER A 201 -19.20 3.51 25.27
C SER A 201 -18.24 4.71 25.24
N LYS A 202 -16.93 4.45 25.12
CA LYS A 202 -15.87 5.47 25.02
C LYS A 202 -15.90 6.21 23.66
N ALA A 203 -16.12 5.50 22.56
CA ALA A 203 -16.21 6.07 21.22
C ALA A 203 -17.47 6.95 21.08
N LYS A 204 -18.60 6.47 21.61
CA LYS A 204 -19.86 7.24 21.67
C LYS A 204 -19.69 8.58 22.41
N ARG A 205 -19.08 8.56 23.60
CA ARG A 205 -18.82 9.79 24.39
C ARG A 205 -17.89 10.76 23.66
N ALA A 206 -16.87 10.26 22.96
CA ALA A 206 -15.95 11.09 22.19
C ALA A 206 -16.65 11.77 21.00
N ARG A 207 -17.52 11.04 20.30
CA ARG A 207 -18.34 11.59 19.20
C ARG A 207 -19.31 12.67 19.69
N GLU A 208 -20.05 12.40 20.77
CA GLU A 208 -20.99 13.38 21.35
C GLU A 208 -20.27 14.66 21.81
N ALA A 209 -19.05 14.53 22.37
CA ALA A 209 -18.23 15.67 22.75
C ALA A 209 -17.76 16.48 21.53
N ALA A 210 -17.33 15.79 20.45
CA ALA A 210 -16.91 16.43 19.20
C ALA A 210 -18.06 17.16 18.49
N GLU A 211 -19.25 16.56 18.43
CA GLU A 211 -20.46 17.19 17.88
C GLU A 211 -20.85 18.45 18.66
N LYS A 212 -20.84 18.39 20.00
CA LYS A 212 -21.09 19.57 20.86
C LYS A 212 -20.07 20.68 20.64
N ALA A 213 -18.79 20.33 20.51
CA ALA A 213 -17.72 21.31 20.25
C ALA A 213 -17.89 21.99 18.89
N ALA A 214 -18.18 21.22 17.83
CA ALA A 214 -18.43 21.76 16.48
C ALA A 214 -19.66 22.67 16.43
N GLN A 215 -20.73 22.32 17.15
CA GLN A 215 -21.94 23.13 17.22
C GLN A 215 -21.74 24.43 18.00
N LYS A 216 -20.90 24.40 19.04
CA LYS A 216 -20.50 25.59 19.80
C LYS A 216 -19.62 26.52 18.95
N ALA A 217 -18.70 25.98 18.15
CA ALA A 217 -17.87 26.75 17.22
C ALA A 217 -18.72 27.46 16.14
N LYS A 218 -19.64 26.73 15.49
CA LYS A 218 -20.57 27.33 14.51
C LYS A 218 -21.45 28.44 15.10
N ARG A 219 -21.91 28.27 16.35
CA ARG A 219 -22.68 29.32 17.06
C ARG A 219 -21.81 30.55 17.36
N ALA A 220 -20.55 30.37 17.73
CA ALA A 220 -19.63 31.47 17.99
C ALA A 220 -19.28 32.28 16.71
N GLU A 221 -19.09 31.60 15.57
CA GLU A 221 -18.91 32.25 14.27
C GLU A 221 -20.16 33.01 13.80
N SER A 222 -21.34 32.42 13.95
CA SER A 222 -22.60 33.09 13.62
C SER A 222 -22.85 34.33 14.49
N ASN A 223 -22.45 34.29 15.76
CA ASN A 223 -22.58 35.43 16.66
C ASN A 223 -21.58 36.55 16.34
N LYS A 224 -20.35 36.21 15.91
CA LYS A 224 -19.36 37.19 15.43
C LYS A 224 -19.83 37.93 14.17
N GLY A 225 -20.47 37.23 13.22
CA GLY A 225 -21.05 37.86 12.03
C GLY A 225 -22.17 38.86 12.34
N LYS A 226 -23.05 38.54 13.29
CA LYS A 226 -24.13 39.44 13.73
C LYS A 226 -23.63 40.70 14.47
N THR A 227 -22.54 40.61 15.21
CA THR A 227 -21.95 41.79 15.87
C THR A 227 -21.24 42.74 14.91
N ALA A 228 -20.79 42.28 13.74
CA ALA A 228 -20.19 43.14 12.72
C ALA A 228 -21.25 43.97 11.97
N ASP A 229 -22.39 43.36 11.62
CA ASP A 229 -23.52 44.08 10.97
C ASP A 229 -24.18 45.13 11.89
N ALA A 230 -24.19 44.89 13.21
CA ALA A 230 -24.75 45.85 14.16
C ALA A 230 -23.87 47.10 14.38
N ASN A 231 -22.58 47.03 14.07
CA ASN A 231 -21.64 48.14 14.25
C ASN A 231 -21.45 49.01 12.99
N GLY A 232 -21.91 48.55 11.82
CA GLY A 232 -21.92 49.32 10.57
C GLY A 232 -23.10 50.29 10.42
N ALA A 233 -24.11 50.20 11.28
CA ALA A 233 -25.33 51.03 11.20
C ALA A 233 -25.33 52.25 12.14
N ARG A 234 -24.22 52.55 12.82
CA ARG A 234 -24.12 53.66 13.79
C ARG A 234 -23.24 54.84 13.38
N ASP A 235 -22.56 54.78 12.24
CA ASP A 235 -21.68 55.86 11.79
C ASP A 235 -22.25 56.53 10.53
N GLY A 236 -23.21 57.43 10.75
CA GLY A 236 -23.92 58.11 9.68
C GLY A 236 -24.59 59.37 10.19
N SER A 237 -23.82 60.36 10.62
CA SER A 237 -24.25 61.77 10.73
C SER A 237 -23.13 62.68 11.28
N SER A 238 -22.33 63.28 10.40
CA SER A 238 -21.99 64.72 10.49
C SER A 238 -21.16 65.19 9.28
N HIS A 239 -21.72 66.18 8.58
CA HIS A 239 -21.12 67.28 7.80
C HIS A 239 -19.61 67.52 7.89
N ASP A 240 -18.93 68.23 6.99
CA ASP A 240 -19.12 68.74 5.61
C ASP A 240 -17.82 69.52 5.31
N SER A 241 -17.50 69.66 4.03
CA SER A 241 -16.68 70.72 3.40
C SER A 241 -15.12 70.74 3.49
N ALA A 242 -14.55 70.76 2.26
CA ALA A 242 -13.42 71.57 1.76
C ALA A 242 -11.99 71.27 2.29
N THR A 243 -10.88 71.35 1.54
CA THR A 243 -10.51 71.75 0.17
C THR A 243 -9.05 71.31 -0.07
N GLU A 244 -8.70 71.04 -1.32
CA GLU A 244 -7.40 71.19 -2.02
C GLU A 244 -6.04 70.85 -1.37
N SER A 245 -5.23 70.10 -2.15
CA SER A 245 -3.91 70.49 -2.70
C SER A 245 -2.80 69.44 -2.52
N ASP A 246 -2.30 68.99 -3.67
CA ASP A 246 -0.93 68.59 -4.05
C ASP A 246 0.13 68.40 -2.97
N ALA A 247 0.85 67.26 -3.05
CA ALA A 247 2.27 67.27 -3.42
C ALA A 247 2.84 65.84 -3.52
N ALA A 248 3.59 65.61 -4.60
CA ALA A 248 4.49 64.48 -4.79
C ALA A 248 5.79 64.64 -3.97
N GLY A 249 6.50 63.53 -3.74
CA GLY A 249 7.82 63.49 -3.09
C GLY A 249 8.08 62.10 -2.48
N ASP A 250 8.52 61.10 -3.24
CA ASP A 250 9.92 60.80 -3.61
C ASP A 250 10.80 60.26 -2.47
N ILE A 251 11.46 59.13 -2.78
CA ILE A 251 12.82 58.72 -2.36
C ILE A 251 13.07 58.22 -0.92
N ASP A 252 13.33 56.90 -0.88
CA ASP A 252 14.58 56.27 -0.41
C ASP A 252 14.89 56.27 1.10
N ASN A 253 15.07 55.08 1.65
CA ASN A 253 16.39 54.43 1.75
C ASN A 253 16.53 53.61 3.03
N THR A 254 17.28 52.51 2.89
CA THR A 254 18.16 51.88 3.90
C THR A 254 17.54 51.36 5.20
N ASP A 255 18.06 50.36 5.88
CA ASP A 255 19.11 49.34 5.75
C ASP A 255 19.19 48.77 7.19
N GLY A 256 19.75 47.59 7.37
CA GLY A 256 20.14 47.12 8.70
C GLY A 256 19.51 45.78 9.06
N THR A 257 20.10 44.67 8.61
CA THR A 257 21.16 43.93 9.33
C THR A 257 20.61 43.17 10.54
N ASP A 258 20.51 41.85 10.42
CA ASP A 258 21.49 40.88 10.96
C ASP A 258 20.80 40.23 12.20
N THR A 259 20.91 38.97 12.57
CA THR A 259 22.11 38.14 12.72
C THR A 259 21.63 36.71 13.06
N THR A 260 22.30 35.67 12.53
CA THR A 260 22.57 34.34 13.16
C THR A 260 21.43 33.39 13.57
N ALA A 261 21.58 32.07 13.69
CA ALA A 261 22.51 31.04 13.21
C ALA A 261 22.02 29.70 13.83
N ALA A 262 22.41 28.59 13.20
CA ALA A 262 22.74 27.27 13.79
C ALA A 262 21.68 26.53 14.63
N GLY A 263 21.23 25.37 14.16
CA GLY A 263 21.68 24.08 14.75
C GLY A 263 20.59 23.58 15.73
N THR A 264 20.29 22.31 15.95
CA THR A 264 21.02 21.06 15.78
C THR A 264 19.97 19.95 15.98
N ASN A 265 20.15 18.82 15.29
CA ASN A 265 19.48 17.55 15.60
C ASN A 265 19.92 17.06 17.00
N PRO A 266 19.16 16.21 17.70
CA PRO A 266 19.66 14.83 17.77
C PRO A 266 18.61 13.72 17.84
N SER A 267 19.04 12.58 17.32
CA SER A 267 18.55 11.22 17.54
C SER A 267 18.37 10.86 19.02
N SER A 268 17.45 9.94 19.31
CA SER A 268 17.58 9.03 20.45
C SER A 268 17.12 7.62 20.09
N THR A 269 18.12 6.73 20.09
CA THR A 269 18.10 5.29 20.23
C THR A 269 17.54 4.86 21.59
N VAL A 270 16.79 3.76 21.66
CA VAL A 270 16.72 2.92 22.87
C VAL A 270 16.84 1.45 22.46
N THR A 271 17.87 0.82 23.02
CA THR A 271 18.24 -0.61 22.90
C THR A 271 17.74 -1.39 24.12
N ALA A 272 17.58 -2.70 23.91
CA ALA A 272 17.11 -3.81 24.73
C ALA A 272 17.59 -3.98 26.20
N ALA A 273 16.77 -4.72 26.96
CA ALA A 273 17.15 -5.74 27.97
C ALA A 273 15.92 -6.67 28.18
N SER A 274 15.92 -7.93 27.74
CA SER A 274 16.47 -9.16 28.35
C SER A 274 15.98 -9.45 29.77
N SER A 275 15.24 -10.57 29.95
CA SER A 275 15.46 -11.58 30.99
C SER A 275 14.34 -12.65 31.00
N ALA A 276 14.69 -13.87 30.59
CA ALA A 276 14.10 -15.11 31.12
C ALA A 276 14.95 -15.55 32.34
N PRO A 277 14.44 -16.46 33.20
CA PRO A 277 14.75 -17.88 33.00
C PRO A 277 13.61 -18.89 33.33
N THR A 278 13.78 -20.08 32.76
CA THR A 278 13.16 -21.42 32.88
C THR A 278 13.39 -22.10 34.27
N PRO A 279 13.10 -23.40 34.48
CA PRO A 279 11.90 -24.24 34.30
C PRO A 279 11.58 -25.09 35.58
N GLU A 280 10.67 -26.07 35.48
CA GLU A 280 10.41 -27.29 36.32
C GLU A 280 8.89 -27.43 36.60
N ALA A 281 8.22 -28.58 36.46
CA ALA A 281 8.59 -29.98 36.22
C ALA A 281 7.47 -30.70 35.42
#